data_AF-A0A0P1AJM8-F1
#
_entry.id   AF-A0A0P1AJM8-F1
#
_cell.length_a   1.000
_cell.length_b   1.000
_cell.length_c   1.000
_cell.angle_alpha   90.00
_cell.angle_beta   90.00
_cell.angle_gamma   90.00
#
_symmetry.space_group_name_H-M   'P 1'
#
loop_
_entity.id
_entity.type
_entity.pdbx_description
1 polymer ?
#
loop_
_entity_poly.entity_id
_entity_poly.type
_entity_poly.pdbx_seq_one_letter_code
_entity_poly.pdbx_strand_id
1 'polypeptide(L)'
;MSSKSGRNTLRMPSLIIQKRPLVIWCRYWQQKHEVQLVESIPKTKVVDGKLAVGDLFEVALINYLVIAKGNEKSELFADRLEESLLKLIGKLKADDSSRLISERLESRVRGAGISKNKERLVNVQPVQNLSSQPKVIIKPYNPLIFNLNQHEKAAFRLLKDVGLDKVDTDIFNSQKFRVWSNQIKSHFPFEKDEGASIMLTTLAKLYLEKLAKSIPTTELKDGKLSFGDHFEVALKNYIANAKGNAEFDPIADRLEEALLALIVRLKEDEESKTIADRLEHLDNGDLISNSKKKVGNVDNVQPVQTFSSQHKVISKPVISLTPGLSYNEASAFALLKNVGLDKVETDIFNSDQFQKWLEQMEIMFSRPEKRAEVMLTTLAKSDNKKFVASIPTTKFEDDKLAFGDHFKEALMDFIAKGADVEYVKDSYKSLKKSVLELINNLKSGEHSSFGEILEGEFLFTQLSKNMEGLFDILDDLSVQKWYFSMETKNRKEALEVLDRRLKLQKINSKRIGEVIGQDRDNFTKNVFNDLVVYKRWSQFDMSQL
;
A
#
# COMPACT_ATOMS: atom_id res chain seq x y z
N MET A 1 -19.86 71.28 -0.86
CA MET A 1 -19.34 71.26 0.53
C MET A 1 -19.43 69.84 1.06
N SER A 2 -18.34 69.34 1.62
CA SER A 2 -18.04 67.93 1.89
C SER A 2 -18.99 67.26 2.89
N SER A 3 -19.60 66.14 2.50
CA SER A 3 -20.29 65.20 3.40
C SER A 3 -19.32 64.08 3.82
N LYS A 4 -19.04 63.97 5.12
CA LYS A 4 -18.24 62.89 5.71
C LYS A 4 -19.15 61.72 6.05
N SER A 5 -18.98 60.56 5.41
CA SER A 5 -19.51 59.28 5.89
C SER A 5 -18.45 58.59 6.76
N GLY A 6 -18.69 58.51 8.07
CA GLY A 6 -17.90 57.67 8.96
C GLY A 6 -18.37 56.22 8.89
N ARG A 7 -17.49 55.31 8.45
CA ARG A 7 -17.69 53.86 8.61
C ARG A 7 -17.09 53.40 9.93
N ASN A 8 -17.93 52.88 10.80
CA ASN A 8 -17.53 52.08 11.97
C ASN A 8 -17.10 50.69 11.49
N THR A 9 -15.83 50.33 11.68
CA THR A 9 -15.34 48.96 11.59
C THR A 9 -15.07 48.44 13.01
N LEU A 10 -15.96 47.56 13.47
CA LEU A 10 -15.76 46.69 14.63
C LEU A 10 -14.56 45.78 14.37
N ARG A 11 -13.46 45.98 15.10
CA ARG A 11 -12.38 45.01 15.21
C ARG A 11 -12.79 43.94 16.23
N MET A 12 -12.99 42.70 15.77
CA MET A 12 -12.96 41.54 16.67
C MET A 12 -11.51 41.18 17.01
N PRO A 13 -11.18 40.84 18.28
CA PRO A 13 -9.87 40.35 18.65
C PRO A 13 -9.67 38.92 18.13
N SER A 14 -8.53 38.69 17.48
CA SER A 14 -8.08 37.39 17.00
C SER A 14 -7.77 36.46 18.19
N LEU A 15 -8.52 35.36 18.27
CA LEU A 15 -8.23 34.22 19.14
C LEU A 15 -6.96 33.50 18.63
N ILE A 16 -5.82 33.77 19.27
CA ILE A 16 -4.61 32.96 19.14
C ILE A 16 -4.84 31.65 19.89
N ILE A 17 -5.28 30.61 19.18
CA ILE A 17 -5.29 29.24 19.71
C ILE A 17 -3.86 28.71 19.67
N GLN A 18 -3.19 28.67 20.84
CA GLN A 18 -1.84 28.11 20.98
C GLN A 18 -1.83 26.61 20.67
N LYS A 19 -1.12 26.19 19.60
CA LYS A 19 -0.87 24.77 19.23
C LYS A 19 0.10 24.01 20.19
N ARG A 20 0.49 24.60 21.32
CA ARG A 20 1.46 24.02 22.27
C ARG A 20 0.95 22.84 23.13
N PRO A 21 -0.34 22.73 23.52
CA PRO A 21 -0.79 21.64 24.39
C PRO A 21 -0.71 20.26 23.73
N LEU A 22 -0.99 20.15 22.43
CA LEU A 22 -1.09 18.86 21.74
C LEU A 22 0.27 18.15 21.58
N VAL A 23 1.33 18.91 21.28
CA VAL A 23 2.70 18.36 21.13
C VAL A 23 3.25 17.88 22.48
N ILE A 24 2.95 18.62 23.56
CA ILE A 24 3.32 18.23 24.93
C ILE A 24 2.53 16.98 25.34
N TRP A 25 1.24 16.90 25.00
CA TRP A 25 0.39 15.75 25.31
C TRP A 25 0.82 14.50 24.54
N CYS A 26 1.13 14.60 23.24
CA CYS A 26 1.65 13.49 22.45
C CYS A 26 3.01 12.99 22.94
N ARG A 27 3.94 13.89 23.32
CA ARG A 27 5.22 13.49 23.91
C ARG A 27 5.05 12.82 25.28
N TYR A 28 4.17 13.37 26.12
CA TYR A 28 3.85 12.78 27.43
C TYR A 28 3.19 11.40 27.30
N TRP A 29 2.26 11.26 26.35
CA TRP A 29 1.59 10.00 26.07
C TRP A 29 2.57 8.94 25.53
N GLN A 30 3.41 9.30 24.56
CA GLN A 30 4.44 8.42 24.02
C GLN A 30 5.43 7.98 25.11
N GLN A 31 5.93 8.92 25.93
CA GLN A 31 6.86 8.63 27.02
C GLN A 31 6.23 7.71 28.08
N LYS A 32 4.94 7.88 28.39
CA LYS A 32 4.22 7.01 29.33
C LYS A 32 4.11 5.56 28.82
N HIS A 33 3.81 5.37 27.54
CA HIS A 33 3.72 4.02 26.95
C HIS A 33 5.09 3.36 26.76
N GLU A 34 6.12 4.15 26.43
CA GLU A 34 7.50 3.67 26.37
C GLU A 34 7.97 3.14 27.73
N VAL A 35 7.69 3.87 28.82
CA VAL A 35 8.00 3.44 30.19
C VAL A 35 7.24 2.16 30.55
N GLN A 36 5.93 2.11 30.27
CA GLN A 36 5.11 0.92 30.55
C GLN A 36 5.60 -0.31 29.79
N LEU A 37 6.00 -0.16 28.53
CA LEU A 37 6.55 -1.25 27.73
C LEU A 37 7.85 -1.77 28.34
N VAL A 38 8.82 -0.89 28.61
CA VAL A 38 10.12 -1.22 29.20
C VAL A 38 9.94 -1.96 30.54
N GLU A 39 9.05 -1.48 31.41
CA GLU A 39 8.80 -2.10 32.71
C GLU A 39 8.02 -3.42 32.66
N SER A 40 7.27 -3.67 31.58
CA SER A 40 6.45 -4.88 31.42
C SER A 40 7.27 -6.09 30.93
N ILE A 41 8.35 -5.87 30.18
CA ILE A 41 9.14 -6.94 29.55
C ILE A 41 9.75 -7.92 30.57
N PRO A 42 10.40 -7.48 31.67
CA PRO A 42 10.91 -8.43 32.68
C PRO A 42 9.80 -9.20 33.42
N LYS A 43 8.57 -8.66 33.40
CA LYS A 43 7.39 -9.24 34.06
C LYS A 43 6.66 -10.25 33.17
N THR A 44 7.05 -10.39 31.91
CA THR A 44 6.48 -11.39 31.00
C THR A 44 6.60 -12.80 31.60
N LYS A 45 5.49 -13.54 31.56
CA LYS A 45 5.40 -14.93 32.03
C LYS A 45 5.63 -15.89 30.88
N VAL A 46 6.05 -17.11 31.21
CA VAL A 46 6.07 -18.25 30.29
C VAL A 46 4.82 -19.10 30.56
N VAL A 47 4.11 -19.46 29.49
CA VAL A 47 2.92 -20.33 29.49
C VAL A 47 3.15 -21.37 28.42
N ASP A 48 3.08 -22.65 28.79
CA ASP A 48 3.26 -23.79 27.89
C ASP A 48 4.56 -23.75 27.05
N GLY A 49 5.68 -23.36 27.69
CA GLY A 49 6.98 -23.27 27.03
C GLY A 49 7.11 -22.13 26.01
N LYS A 50 6.22 -21.12 26.09
CA LYS A 50 6.27 -19.90 25.27
C LYS A 50 6.09 -18.66 26.13
N LEU A 51 6.62 -17.51 25.70
CA LEU A 51 6.23 -16.25 26.32
C LEU A 51 4.72 -16.05 26.17
N ALA A 52 4.03 -15.62 27.24
CA ALA A 52 2.58 -15.39 27.26
C ALA A 52 2.12 -14.36 26.20
N VAL A 53 3.04 -13.51 25.75
CA VAL A 53 2.86 -12.51 24.70
C VAL A 53 3.06 -13.06 23.27
N GLY A 54 3.41 -14.34 23.15
CA GLY A 54 3.59 -15.07 21.89
C GLY A 54 4.95 -14.86 21.22
N ASP A 55 5.32 -15.79 20.33
CA ASP A 55 6.62 -15.78 19.62
C ASP A 55 6.79 -14.55 18.69
N LEU A 56 5.68 -13.93 18.27
CA LEU A 56 5.66 -12.72 17.44
C LEU A 56 6.10 -11.47 18.20
N PHE A 57 5.85 -11.41 19.51
CA PHE A 57 6.28 -10.29 20.33
C PHE A 57 7.80 -10.21 20.39
N GLU A 58 8.50 -11.35 20.45
CA GLU A 58 9.96 -11.41 20.44
C GLU A 58 10.56 -10.76 19.18
N VAL A 59 10.02 -11.12 18.00
CA VAL A 59 10.50 -10.59 16.71
C VAL A 59 10.22 -9.10 16.60
N ALA A 60 9.00 -8.68 16.94
CA ALA A 60 8.60 -7.28 16.89
C ALA A 60 9.45 -6.41 17.83
N LEU A 61 9.71 -6.91 19.05
CA LEU A 61 10.50 -6.22 20.05
C LEU A 61 11.97 -6.04 19.62
N ILE A 62 12.56 -7.09 19.03
CA ILE A 62 13.94 -7.04 18.53
C ILE A 62 14.06 -6.11 17.31
N ASN A 63 13.12 -6.19 16.36
CA ASN A 63 13.10 -5.27 15.21
C ASN A 63 12.93 -3.82 15.65
N TYR A 64 12.05 -3.57 16.62
CA TYR A 64 11.85 -2.24 17.18
C TYR A 64 13.10 -1.72 17.87
N LEU A 65 13.82 -2.57 18.61
CA LEU A 65 15.10 -2.24 19.23
C LEU A 65 16.18 -1.89 18.19
N VAL A 66 16.29 -2.65 17.10
CA VAL A 66 17.21 -2.35 15.98
C VAL A 66 16.92 -0.98 15.37
N ILE A 67 15.64 -0.70 15.09
CA ILE A 67 15.21 0.58 14.52
C ILE A 67 15.49 1.74 15.49
N ALA A 68 15.19 1.55 16.79
CA ALA A 68 15.39 2.56 17.82
C ALA A 68 16.88 2.88 18.02
N LYS A 69 17.78 1.89 17.96
CA LYS A 69 19.24 2.10 18.00
C LYS A 69 19.79 2.81 16.76
N GLY A 70 19.11 2.75 15.63
CA GLY A 70 19.47 3.48 14.41
C GLY A 70 19.08 4.96 14.42
N ASN A 71 18.47 5.46 15.50
CA ASN A 71 17.95 6.81 15.61
C ASN A 71 18.46 7.49 16.89
N GLU A 72 19.30 8.53 16.75
CA GLU A 72 19.87 9.30 17.88
C GLU A 72 18.80 9.82 18.86
N LYS A 73 17.60 10.17 18.37
CA LYS A 73 16.50 10.67 19.23
C LYS A 73 15.85 9.58 20.09
N SER A 74 16.13 8.31 19.81
CA SER A 74 15.55 7.15 20.48
C SER A 74 16.58 6.28 21.18
N GLU A 75 17.86 6.67 21.19
CA GLU A 75 18.97 5.88 21.74
C GLU A 75 18.76 5.56 23.23
N LEU A 76 18.40 6.56 24.04
CA LEU A 76 18.13 6.38 25.48
C LEU A 76 16.99 5.38 25.74
N PHE A 77 15.94 5.40 24.90
CA PHE A 77 14.85 4.44 25.00
C PHE A 77 15.30 3.04 24.56
N ALA A 78 16.07 2.96 23.48
CA ALA A 78 16.62 1.71 22.96
C ALA A 78 17.51 1.02 24.01
N ASP A 79 18.35 1.77 24.72
CA ASP A 79 19.21 1.22 25.78
C ASP A 79 18.39 0.67 26.96
N ARG A 80 17.35 1.39 27.38
CA ARG A 80 16.43 0.92 28.45
C ARG A 80 15.65 -0.32 28.03
N LEU A 81 15.28 -0.40 26.75
CA LEU A 81 14.59 -1.54 26.17
C LEU A 81 15.51 -2.76 26.08
N GLU A 82 16.76 -2.59 25.65
CA GLU A 82 17.78 -3.63 25.64
C GLU A 82 18.03 -4.16 27.06
N GLU A 83 18.22 -3.28 28.04
CA GLU A 83 18.44 -3.67 29.43
C GLU A 83 17.28 -4.52 29.97
N SER A 84 16.04 -4.14 29.65
CA SER A 84 14.85 -4.87 30.06
C SER A 84 14.73 -6.24 29.40
N LEU A 85 15.16 -6.35 28.14
CA LEU A 85 15.23 -7.61 27.42
C LEU A 85 16.32 -8.53 27.99
N LEU A 86 17.48 -7.99 28.34
CA LEU A 86 18.56 -8.73 29.01
C LEU A 86 18.13 -9.24 30.39
N LYS A 87 17.36 -8.45 31.15
CA LYS A 87 16.75 -8.90 32.42
C LYS A 87 15.78 -10.06 32.21
N LEU A 88 14.93 -10.00 31.17
CA LEU A 88 14.05 -11.12 30.82
C LEU A 88 14.86 -12.37 30.45
N ILE A 89 15.90 -12.24 29.60
CA ILE A 89 16.78 -13.35 29.22
C ILE A 89 17.43 -13.98 30.46
N GLY A 90 17.98 -13.16 31.38
CA GLY A 90 18.58 -13.65 32.62
C GLY A 90 17.59 -14.42 33.50
N LYS A 91 16.36 -13.91 33.64
CA LYS A 91 15.28 -14.59 34.36
C LYS A 91 14.91 -15.93 33.71
N LEU A 92 14.81 -15.99 32.39
CA LEU A 92 14.48 -17.23 31.65
C LEU A 92 15.62 -18.24 31.69
N LYS A 93 16.89 -17.78 31.75
CA LYS A 93 18.06 -18.66 31.92
C LYS A 93 18.09 -19.35 33.29
N ALA A 94 17.58 -18.68 34.32
CA ALA A 94 17.52 -19.22 35.67
C ALA A 94 16.40 -20.27 35.87
N ASP A 95 15.51 -20.43 34.88
CA ASP A 95 14.44 -21.42 34.87
C ASP A 95 14.71 -22.47 33.79
N ASP A 96 15.03 -23.70 34.20
CA ASP A 96 15.37 -24.80 33.29
C ASP A 96 14.26 -25.08 32.25
N SER A 97 12.99 -24.88 32.62
CA SER A 97 11.85 -25.07 31.72
C SER A 97 11.75 -24.01 30.62
N SER A 98 12.40 -22.86 30.83
CA SER A 98 12.40 -21.69 29.96
C SER A 98 13.74 -21.46 29.25
N ARG A 99 14.73 -22.34 29.49
CA ARG A 99 16.10 -22.21 28.98
C ARG A 99 16.19 -22.10 27.47
N LEU A 100 15.44 -22.92 26.73
CA LEU A 100 15.41 -22.87 25.25
C LEU A 100 14.90 -21.53 24.71
N ILE A 101 13.93 -20.91 25.39
CA ILE A 101 13.41 -19.57 25.05
C ILE A 101 14.50 -18.53 25.27
N SER A 102 15.23 -18.65 26.39
CA SER A 102 16.32 -17.74 26.74
C SER A 102 17.46 -17.79 25.71
N GLU A 103 17.85 -18.99 25.27
CA GLU A 103 18.92 -19.21 24.28
C GLU A 103 18.51 -18.67 22.91
N ARG A 104 17.24 -18.88 22.51
CA ARG A 104 16.67 -18.33 21.28
C ARG A 104 16.66 -16.79 21.28
N LEU A 105 16.18 -16.18 22.37
CA LEU A 105 16.15 -14.72 22.52
C LEU A 105 17.57 -14.12 22.49
N GLU A 106 18.48 -14.72 23.24
CA GLU A 106 19.88 -14.28 23.28
C GLU A 106 20.56 -14.41 21.92
N SER A 107 20.31 -15.50 21.18
CA SER A 107 20.81 -15.67 19.81
C SER A 107 20.32 -14.58 18.88
N ARG A 108 19.05 -14.15 19.00
CA ARG A 108 18.48 -13.09 18.15
C ARG A 108 19.00 -11.71 18.51
N VAL A 109 19.14 -11.40 19.80
CA VAL A 109 19.74 -10.14 20.27
C VAL A 109 21.20 -10.03 19.80
N ARG A 110 21.97 -11.14 19.85
CA ARG A 110 23.33 -11.21 19.30
C ARG A 110 23.36 -11.08 17.78
N GLY A 111 22.51 -11.83 17.07
CA GLY A 111 22.45 -11.82 15.61
C GLY A 111 22.05 -10.48 15.02
N ALA A 112 21.29 -9.67 15.76
CA ALA A 112 20.91 -8.32 15.37
C ALA A 112 22.02 -7.27 15.62
N GLY A 113 23.20 -7.66 16.10
CA GLY A 113 24.33 -6.74 16.34
C GLY A 113 24.09 -5.73 17.47
N ILE A 114 23.10 -5.98 18.33
CA ILE A 114 22.59 -5.02 19.32
C ILE A 114 23.54 -4.88 20.53
N SER A 115 24.30 -5.93 20.87
CA SER A 115 25.20 -5.93 22.03
C SER A 115 26.65 -5.71 21.63
N LYS A 116 27.22 -4.55 22.01
CA LYS A 116 28.67 -4.28 21.93
C LYS A 116 29.47 -4.86 23.10
N ASN A 117 28.81 -5.34 24.16
CA ASN A 117 29.46 -5.84 25.37
C ASN A 117 29.45 -7.37 25.44
N LYS A 118 30.44 -7.99 24.80
CA LYS A 118 30.66 -9.45 24.84
C LYS A 118 30.91 -10.02 26.25
N GLU A 119 31.27 -9.19 27.23
CA GLU A 119 31.76 -9.64 28.54
C GLU A 119 30.67 -9.84 29.62
N ARG A 120 29.44 -9.34 29.44
CA ARG A 120 28.38 -9.46 30.49
C ARG A 120 27.60 -10.77 30.49
N LEU A 121 27.80 -11.66 29.52
CA LEU A 121 27.01 -12.89 29.35
C LEU A 121 27.67 -14.17 29.89
N VAL A 122 28.90 -14.10 30.41
CA VAL A 122 29.71 -15.29 30.74
C VAL A 122 29.61 -15.74 32.21
N ASN A 123 29.05 -14.93 33.12
CA ASN A 123 29.00 -15.30 34.54
C ASN A 123 27.66 -15.90 34.98
N VAL A 124 27.34 -17.09 34.45
CA VAL A 124 26.47 -18.06 35.16
C VAL A 124 27.03 -19.46 34.87
N GLN A 125 27.52 -20.15 35.91
CA GLN A 125 28.15 -21.47 35.80
C GLN A 125 27.17 -22.54 35.28
N PRO A 126 27.64 -23.52 34.47
CA PRO A 126 26.80 -24.58 33.96
C PRO A 126 26.78 -25.79 34.91
N VAL A 127 25.59 -26.33 35.20
CA VAL A 127 25.43 -27.69 35.72
C VAL A 127 25.07 -28.61 34.55
N GLN A 128 25.87 -29.66 34.39
CA GLN A 128 25.69 -30.73 33.42
C GLN A 128 24.49 -31.61 33.81
N ASN A 129 23.68 -32.01 32.83
CA ASN A 129 23.31 -33.42 32.62
C ASN A 129 22.53 -33.64 31.32
N LEU A 130 22.94 -34.69 30.59
CA LEU A 130 22.26 -35.31 29.46
C LEU A 130 21.05 -36.12 29.95
N SER A 131 19.96 -36.18 29.16
CA SER A 131 19.29 -37.45 28.80
C SER A 131 18.01 -37.26 27.97
N SER A 132 17.91 -38.10 26.94
CA SER A 132 16.71 -38.59 26.23
C SER A 132 15.77 -37.59 25.52
N GLN A 133 15.95 -37.49 24.20
CA GLN A 133 14.93 -36.97 23.29
C GLN A 133 13.75 -37.95 23.14
N PRO A 134 12.48 -37.51 23.24
CA PRO A 134 11.39 -38.16 22.54
C PRO A 134 11.30 -37.60 21.11
N LYS A 135 11.16 -38.49 20.12
CA LYS A 135 10.74 -38.15 18.76
C LYS A 135 9.38 -37.45 18.84
N VAL A 136 9.37 -36.13 18.79
CA VAL A 136 8.15 -35.34 18.61
C VAL A 136 7.79 -35.38 17.13
N ILE A 137 6.63 -35.97 16.83
CA ILE A 137 5.98 -35.88 15.53
C ILE A 137 5.59 -34.41 15.32
N ILE A 138 6.38 -33.69 14.53
CA ILE A 138 6.07 -32.33 14.09
C ILE A 138 4.90 -32.44 13.12
N LYS A 139 3.69 -32.05 13.55
CA LYS A 139 2.61 -31.74 12.60
C LYS A 139 3.08 -30.58 11.72
N PRO A 140 2.93 -30.63 10.39
CA PRO A 140 3.45 -29.59 9.51
C PRO A 140 2.77 -28.25 9.83
N TYR A 141 3.60 -27.31 10.26
CA TYR A 141 3.27 -25.90 10.46
C TYR A 141 2.91 -25.30 9.10
N ASN A 142 1.69 -24.78 8.92
CA ASN A 142 1.27 -24.21 7.63
C ASN A 142 1.76 -22.73 7.53
N PRO A 143 2.73 -22.40 6.65
CA PRO A 143 3.35 -21.06 6.58
C PRO A 143 2.43 -19.94 6.07
N LEU A 144 1.21 -20.26 5.61
CA LEU A 144 0.33 -19.34 4.89
C LEU A 144 -0.38 -18.28 5.75
N ILE A 145 -0.35 -18.40 7.10
CA ILE A 145 -0.98 -17.39 8.00
C ILE A 145 -0.22 -16.05 7.97
N PHE A 146 1.06 -16.04 7.56
CA PHE A 146 1.94 -14.88 7.68
C PHE A 146 1.74 -13.80 6.59
N ASN A 147 1.00 -14.09 5.51
CA ASN A 147 0.74 -13.16 4.39
C ASN A 147 -0.72 -12.64 4.33
N LEU A 148 -1.42 -12.63 5.47
CA LEU A 148 -2.77 -12.04 5.55
C LEU A 148 -2.72 -10.53 5.84
N ASN A 149 -3.43 -9.74 5.02
CA ASN A 149 -3.67 -8.33 5.30
C ASN A 149 -4.63 -8.16 6.51
N GLN A 150 -4.84 -6.92 6.99
CA GLN A 150 -5.65 -6.69 8.20
C GLN A 150 -7.12 -7.13 8.03
N HIS A 151 -7.70 -6.98 6.84
CA HIS A 151 -9.08 -7.38 6.55
C HIS A 151 -9.21 -8.90 6.49
N GLU A 152 -8.26 -9.60 5.87
CA GLU A 152 -8.20 -11.07 5.86
C GLU A 152 -8.03 -11.64 7.28
N LYS A 153 -7.22 -10.97 8.13
CA LYS A 153 -7.09 -11.34 9.56
C LYS A 153 -8.41 -11.16 10.32
N ALA A 154 -9.14 -10.07 10.05
CA ALA A 154 -10.44 -9.83 10.67
C ALA A 154 -11.49 -10.85 10.20
N ALA A 155 -11.55 -11.11 8.90
CA ALA A 155 -12.44 -12.11 8.31
C ALA A 155 -12.13 -13.52 8.86
N PHE A 156 -10.86 -13.86 9.02
CA PHE A 156 -10.42 -15.11 9.64
C PHE A 156 -10.84 -15.23 11.12
N ARG A 157 -10.76 -14.16 11.90
CA ARG A 157 -11.26 -14.16 13.29
C ARG A 157 -12.76 -14.45 13.33
N LEU A 158 -13.55 -13.74 12.52
CA LEU A 158 -14.99 -13.99 12.41
C LEU A 158 -15.29 -15.42 11.96
N LEU A 159 -14.50 -15.96 11.03
CA LEU A 159 -14.61 -17.34 10.56
C LEU A 159 -14.42 -18.34 11.71
N LYS A 160 -13.40 -18.13 12.55
CA LYS A 160 -13.14 -18.94 13.75
C LYS A 160 -14.23 -18.77 14.80
N ASP A 161 -14.72 -17.55 15.01
CA ASP A 161 -15.73 -17.24 16.02
C ASP A 161 -17.05 -17.95 15.72
N VAL A 162 -17.46 -18.00 14.45
CA VAL A 162 -18.65 -18.77 14.07
C VAL A 162 -18.41 -20.28 14.05
N GLY A 163 -17.14 -20.72 14.10
CA GLY A 163 -16.73 -22.12 14.02
C GLY A 163 -16.80 -22.70 12.60
N LEU A 164 -16.68 -21.87 11.57
CA LEU A 164 -16.74 -22.33 10.18
C LEU A 164 -15.51 -23.18 9.81
N ASP A 165 -14.39 -22.97 10.50
CA ASP A 165 -13.19 -23.80 10.37
C ASP A 165 -13.40 -25.26 10.77
N LYS A 166 -14.43 -25.53 11.58
CA LYS A 166 -14.80 -26.88 12.05
C LYS A 166 -15.81 -27.58 11.14
N VAL A 167 -16.27 -26.93 10.06
CA VAL A 167 -17.13 -27.58 9.06
C VAL A 167 -16.27 -28.51 8.19
N ASP A 168 -16.65 -29.78 8.09
CA ASP A 168 -15.75 -30.81 7.55
C ASP A 168 -15.57 -30.75 6.04
N THR A 169 -16.63 -30.49 5.26
CA THR A 169 -16.55 -30.58 3.79
C THR A 169 -17.42 -29.60 3.01
N ASP A 170 -18.63 -29.27 3.48
CA ASP A 170 -19.56 -28.41 2.75
C ASP A 170 -19.76 -27.05 3.44
N ILE A 171 -18.82 -26.15 3.17
CA ILE A 171 -18.81 -24.82 3.75
C ILE A 171 -20.04 -24.04 3.29
N PHE A 172 -20.32 -23.98 1.99
CA PHE A 172 -21.32 -23.05 1.43
C PHE A 172 -22.75 -23.36 1.83
N ASN A 173 -23.08 -24.65 2.03
CA ASN A 173 -24.43 -25.02 2.46
C ASN A 173 -24.60 -24.95 3.99
N SER A 174 -23.51 -24.78 4.76
CA SER A 174 -23.56 -24.72 6.22
C SER A 174 -24.22 -23.45 6.76
N GLN A 175 -24.93 -23.60 7.89
CA GLN A 175 -25.46 -22.44 8.62
C GLN A 175 -24.34 -21.51 9.09
N LYS A 176 -23.16 -22.06 9.39
CA LYS A 176 -21.99 -21.30 9.82
C LYS A 176 -21.49 -20.36 8.74
N PHE A 177 -21.48 -20.80 7.48
CA PHE A 177 -21.11 -19.93 6.36
C PHE A 177 -22.11 -18.80 6.18
N ARG A 178 -23.42 -19.05 6.32
CA ARG A 178 -24.43 -17.99 6.25
C ARG A 178 -24.26 -16.94 7.34
N VAL A 179 -23.97 -17.36 8.58
CA VAL A 179 -23.70 -16.42 9.68
C VAL A 179 -22.45 -15.61 9.39
N TRP A 180 -21.37 -16.27 8.97
CA TRP A 180 -20.11 -15.60 8.64
C TRP A 180 -20.24 -14.64 7.46
N SER A 181 -20.85 -15.07 6.36
CA SER A 181 -21.05 -14.25 5.17
C SER A 181 -21.95 -13.04 5.46
N ASN A 182 -22.97 -13.20 6.30
CA ASN A 182 -23.79 -12.08 6.76
C ASN A 182 -23.02 -11.11 7.66
N GLN A 183 -22.14 -11.61 8.54
CA GLN A 183 -21.25 -10.75 9.33
C GLN A 183 -20.29 -9.98 8.42
N ILE A 184 -19.68 -10.63 7.43
CA ILE A 184 -18.83 -9.91 6.47
C ILE A 184 -19.66 -8.87 5.70
N LYS A 185 -20.82 -9.26 5.17
CA LYS A 185 -21.73 -8.35 4.47
C LYS A 185 -22.15 -7.14 5.31
N SER A 186 -22.34 -7.28 6.63
CA SER A 186 -22.66 -6.16 7.51
C SER A 186 -21.48 -5.21 7.73
N HIS A 187 -20.24 -5.71 7.59
CA HIS A 187 -19.04 -4.86 7.62
C HIS A 187 -18.76 -4.19 6.26
N PHE A 188 -19.30 -4.74 5.16
CA PHE A 188 -19.17 -4.20 3.79
C PHE A 188 -20.54 -3.96 3.13
N PRO A 189 -21.42 -3.09 3.70
CA PRO A 189 -22.79 -2.93 3.21
C PRO A 189 -22.88 -2.31 1.80
N PHE A 190 -21.87 -1.53 1.41
CA PHE A 190 -21.80 -0.84 0.12
C PHE A 190 -20.78 -1.46 -0.86
N GLU A 191 -19.97 -2.42 -0.41
CA GLU A 191 -18.83 -2.99 -1.15
C GLU A 191 -18.89 -4.52 -1.16
N LYS A 192 -20.00 -5.05 -1.70
CA LYS A 192 -20.31 -6.48 -1.64
C LYS A 192 -19.27 -7.36 -2.36
N ASP A 193 -18.69 -6.88 -3.46
CA ASP A 193 -17.63 -7.57 -4.20
C ASP A 193 -16.33 -7.64 -3.41
N GLU A 194 -15.99 -6.59 -2.66
CA GLU A 194 -14.80 -6.58 -1.81
C GLU A 194 -14.97 -7.54 -0.62
N GLY A 195 -16.13 -7.50 0.04
CA GLY A 195 -16.45 -8.46 1.09
C GLY A 195 -16.36 -9.92 0.59
N ALA A 196 -16.86 -10.19 -0.61
CA ALA A 196 -16.77 -11.50 -1.24
C ALA A 196 -15.32 -11.89 -1.60
N SER A 197 -14.53 -10.94 -2.11
CA SER A 197 -13.10 -11.13 -2.38
C SER A 197 -12.31 -11.47 -1.12
N ILE A 198 -12.54 -10.74 -0.02
CA ILE A 198 -11.89 -11.02 1.28
C ILE A 198 -12.29 -12.40 1.81
N MET A 199 -13.57 -12.79 1.68
CA MET A 199 -14.02 -14.13 2.06
C MET A 199 -13.28 -15.20 1.26
N LEU A 200 -13.20 -15.02 -0.06
CA LEU A 200 -12.54 -15.95 -0.96
C LEU A 200 -11.04 -16.06 -0.66
N THR A 201 -10.31 -14.95 -0.55
CA THR A 201 -8.86 -15.00 -0.29
C THR A 201 -8.56 -15.59 1.09
N THR A 202 -9.41 -15.32 2.08
CA THR A 202 -9.31 -15.94 3.41
C THR A 202 -9.46 -17.46 3.33
N LEU A 203 -10.46 -17.94 2.58
CA LEU A 203 -10.68 -19.37 2.38
C LEU A 203 -9.57 -20.01 1.52
N ALA A 204 -9.13 -19.36 0.44
CA ALA A 204 -8.09 -19.88 -0.44
C ALA A 204 -6.73 -19.98 0.28
N LYS A 205 -6.33 -19.00 1.10
CA LYS A 205 -5.04 -19.03 1.81
C LYS A 205 -5.02 -20.02 2.97
N LEU A 206 -6.15 -20.24 3.64
CA LEU A 206 -6.17 -20.96 4.93
C LEU A 206 -6.90 -22.29 4.88
N TYR A 207 -7.81 -22.46 3.93
CA TYR A 207 -8.72 -23.61 3.81
C TYR A 207 -8.95 -24.02 2.34
N LEU A 208 -7.94 -23.90 1.47
CA LEU A 208 -8.04 -24.21 0.03
C LEU A 208 -8.74 -25.54 -0.25
N GLU A 209 -8.32 -26.61 0.43
CA GLU A 209 -8.90 -27.95 0.26
C GLU A 209 -10.39 -28.00 0.59
N LYS A 210 -10.83 -27.26 1.62
CA LYS A 210 -12.26 -27.20 1.95
C LYS A 210 -13.01 -26.36 0.93
N LEU A 211 -12.45 -25.22 0.52
CA LEU A 211 -13.02 -24.37 -0.53
C LEU A 211 -13.21 -25.14 -1.84
N ALA A 212 -12.17 -25.77 -2.35
CA ALA A 212 -12.20 -26.55 -3.60
C ALA A 212 -13.20 -27.71 -3.52
N LYS A 213 -13.35 -28.36 -2.36
CA LYS A 213 -14.35 -29.44 -2.17
C LYS A 213 -15.78 -28.93 -2.05
N SER A 214 -16.00 -27.72 -1.53
CA SER A 214 -17.34 -27.14 -1.37
C SER A 214 -17.91 -26.52 -2.65
N ILE A 215 -17.07 -26.06 -3.59
CA ILE A 215 -17.55 -25.43 -4.83
C ILE A 215 -18.46 -26.39 -5.63
N PRO A 216 -18.06 -27.64 -5.94
CA PRO A 216 -18.88 -28.56 -6.74
C PRO A 216 -20.22 -28.90 -6.08
N THR A 217 -20.28 -28.91 -4.74
CA THR A 217 -21.46 -29.30 -3.96
C THR A 217 -22.38 -28.14 -3.60
N THR A 218 -22.08 -26.92 -4.05
CA THR A 218 -22.91 -25.74 -3.75
C THR A 218 -24.35 -25.91 -4.24
N GLU A 219 -25.31 -25.76 -3.35
CA GLU A 219 -26.73 -25.82 -3.72
C GLU A 219 -27.20 -24.52 -4.36
N LEU A 220 -28.22 -24.64 -5.21
CA LEU A 220 -29.04 -23.52 -5.64
C LEU A 220 -30.15 -23.26 -4.64
N LYS A 221 -30.32 -21.99 -4.27
CA LYS A 221 -31.43 -21.49 -3.45
C LYS A 221 -32.02 -20.29 -4.17
N ASP A 222 -33.31 -20.35 -4.46
CA ASP A 222 -34.06 -19.30 -5.18
C ASP A 222 -33.40 -18.91 -6.52
N GLY A 223 -32.93 -19.91 -7.28
CA GLY A 223 -32.25 -19.71 -8.56
C GLY A 223 -30.85 -19.07 -8.45
N LYS A 224 -30.22 -19.11 -7.27
CA LYS A 224 -28.87 -18.57 -7.03
C LYS A 224 -27.98 -19.55 -6.28
N LEU A 225 -26.68 -19.50 -6.56
CA LEU A 225 -25.69 -20.30 -5.83
C LEU A 225 -25.66 -19.89 -4.35
N SER A 226 -25.52 -20.86 -3.44
CA SER A 226 -25.51 -20.61 -1.99
C SER A 226 -24.36 -19.71 -1.52
N PHE A 227 -23.28 -19.58 -2.29
CA PHE A 227 -22.22 -18.58 -2.02
C PHE A 227 -22.52 -17.17 -2.57
N GLY A 228 -23.52 -17.02 -3.45
CA GLY A 228 -24.01 -15.75 -3.96
C GLY A 228 -23.24 -15.16 -5.15
N ASP A 229 -23.90 -14.26 -5.89
CA ASP A 229 -23.39 -13.70 -7.15
C ASP A 229 -22.05 -12.95 -6.99
N HIS A 230 -21.87 -12.20 -5.89
CA HIS A 230 -20.61 -11.47 -5.63
C HIS A 230 -19.43 -12.42 -5.36
N PHE A 231 -19.68 -13.58 -4.74
CA PHE A 231 -18.65 -14.59 -4.51
C PHE A 231 -18.30 -15.34 -5.80
N GLU A 232 -19.28 -15.55 -6.69
CA GLU A 232 -19.03 -16.04 -8.05
C GLU A 232 -18.03 -15.15 -8.80
N VAL A 233 -18.29 -13.84 -8.81
CA VAL A 233 -17.43 -12.85 -9.48
C VAL A 233 -16.03 -12.84 -8.86
N ALA A 234 -15.94 -12.84 -7.52
CA ALA A 234 -14.67 -12.91 -6.82
C ALA A 234 -13.88 -14.18 -7.20
N LEU A 235 -14.55 -15.34 -7.30
CA LEU A 235 -13.92 -16.62 -7.64
C LEU A 235 -13.33 -16.60 -9.05
N LYS A 236 -14.10 -16.13 -10.04
CA LYS A 236 -13.64 -15.98 -11.43
C LYS A 236 -12.43 -15.05 -11.52
N ASN A 237 -12.51 -13.89 -10.87
CA ASN A 237 -11.42 -12.91 -10.86
C ASN A 237 -10.17 -13.45 -10.17
N TYR A 238 -10.32 -14.20 -9.08
CA TYR A 238 -9.19 -14.80 -8.37
C TYR A 238 -8.47 -15.83 -9.27
N ILE A 239 -9.20 -16.73 -9.92
CA ILE A 239 -8.63 -17.71 -10.86
C ILE A 239 -7.91 -16.99 -12.01
N ALA A 240 -8.56 -16.02 -12.65
CA ALA A 240 -7.99 -15.30 -13.78
C ALA A 240 -6.69 -14.55 -13.41
N ASN A 241 -6.65 -13.91 -12.23
CA ASN A 241 -5.48 -13.16 -11.77
C ASN A 241 -4.35 -14.06 -11.23
N ALA A 242 -4.70 -15.24 -10.71
CA ALA A 242 -3.71 -16.20 -10.20
C ALA A 242 -3.04 -16.98 -11.34
N LYS A 243 -3.72 -17.16 -12.47
CA LYS A 243 -3.15 -17.76 -13.68
C LYS A 243 -1.98 -16.94 -14.22
N GLY A 244 -0.88 -17.63 -14.52
CA GLY A 244 0.34 -17.00 -15.03
C GLY A 244 1.26 -16.42 -13.94
N ASN A 245 0.89 -16.53 -12.66
CA ASN A 245 1.81 -16.33 -11.55
C ASN A 245 2.26 -17.69 -11.00
N ALA A 246 3.55 -18.01 -11.15
CA ALA A 246 4.10 -19.32 -10.77
C ALA A 246 3.82 -19.74 -9.30
N GLU A 247 3.62 -18.80 -8.39
CA GLU A 247 3.29 -19.09 -6.99
C GLU A 247 1.80 -19.47 -6.80
N PHE A 248 0.90 -18.86 -7.59
CA PHE A 248 -0.55 -19.00 -7.42
C PHE A 248 -1.21 -19.87 -8.49
N ASP A 249 -0.50 -20.22 -9.57
CA ASP A 249 -0.96 -21.07 -10.67
C ASP A 249 -1.55 -22.40 -10.16
N PRO A 250 -0.90 -23.15 -9.22
CA PRO A 250 -1.47 -24.40 -8.72
C PRO A 250 -2.78 -24.21 -7.93
N ILE A 251 -2.97 -23.04 -7.32
CA ILE A 251 -4.21 -22.70 -6.61
C ILE A 251 -5.30 -22.36 -7.62
N ALA A 252 -4.95 -21.60 -8.67
CA ALA A 252 -5.85 -21.24 -9.75
C ALA A 252 -6.40 -22.47 -10.46
N ASP A 253 -5.51 -23.39 -10.87
CA ASP A 253 -5.87 -24.66 -11.51
C ASP A 253 -6.84 -25.46 -10.63
N ARG A 254 -6.54 -25.55 -9.33
CA ARG A 254 -7.37 -26.31 -8.39
C ARG A 254 -8.78 -25.75 -8.24
N LEU A 255 -8.90 -24.42 -8.19
CA LEU A 255 -10.20 -23.75 -8.09
C LEU A 255 -10.95 -23.78 -9.42
N GLU A 256 -10.25 -23.72 -10.55
CA GLU A 256 -10.81 -23.88 -11.88
C GLU A 256 -11.39 -25.28 -12.09
N GLU A 257 -10.65 -26.34 -11.72
CA GLU A 257 -11.15 -27.72 -11.72
C GLU A 257 -12.45 -27.86 -10.92
N ALA A 258 -12.49 -27.26 -9.72
CA ALA A 258 -13.66 -27.29 -8.87
C ALA A 258 -14.86 -26.53 -9.48
N LEU A 259 -14.60 -25.40 -10.13
CA LEU A 259 -15.61 -24.61 -10.83
C LEU A 259 -16.16 -25.35 -12.06
N LEU A 260 -15.29 -26.02 -12.83
CA LEU A 260 -15.68 -26.87 -13.95
C LEU A 260 -16.57 -28.03 -13.50
N ALA A 261 -16.24 -28.68 -12.38
CA ALA A 261 -17.07 -29.74 -11.82
C ALA A 261 -18.47 -29.22 -11.42
N LEU A 262 -18.55 -28.00 -10.88
CA LEU A 262 -19.83 -27.34 -10.61
C LEU A 262 -20.62 -27.08 -11.91
N ILE A 263 -19.97 -26.55 -12.95
CA ILE A 263 -20.60 -26.28 -14.27
C ILE A 263 -21.16 -27.56 -14.87
N VAL A 264 -20.37 -28.64 -14.90
CA VAL A 264 -20.80 -29.95 -15.43
C VAL A 264 -22.06 -30.42 -14.70
N ARG A 265 -22.05 -30.40 -13.36
CA ARG A 265 -23.22 -30.79 -12.56
C ARG A 265 -24.44 -29.90 -12.84
N LEU A 266 -24.26 -28.59 -12.98
CA LEU A 266 -25.37 -27.67 -13.26
C LEU A 266 -25.93 -27.83 -14.68
N LYS A 267 -25.14 -28.32 -15.65
CA LYS A 267 -25.63 -28.62 -17.01
C LYS A 267 -26.48 -29.88 -17.09
N GLU A 268 -26.33 -30.81 -16.13
CA GLU A 268 -27.15 -32.02 -16.05
C GLU A 268 -28.60 -31.72 -15.63
N ASP A 269 -28.85 -30.54 -15.04
CA ASP A 269 -30.17 -30.08 -14.62
C ASP A 269 -30.67 -28.93 -15.51
N GLU A 270 -31.80 -29.15 -16.21
CA GLU A 270 -32.41 -28.19 -17.14
C GLU A 270 -32.69 -26.83 -16.49
N GLU A 271 -33.11 -26.81 -15.23
CA GLU A 271 -33.44 -25.56 -14.51
C GLU A 271 -32.17 -24.75 -14.17
N SER A 272 -31.02 -25.41 -14.13
CA SER A 272 -29.72 -24.86 -13.72
C SER A 272 -28.82 -24.48 -14.89
N LYS A 273 -29.17 -24.83 -16.13
CA LYS A 273 -28.33 -24.60 -17.33
C LYS A 273 -27.94 -23.14 -17.52
N THR A 274 -28.87 -22.21 -17.31
CA THR A 274 -28.58 -20.78 -17.48
C THR A 274 -27.50 -20.27 -16.52
N ILE A 275 -27.41 -20.86 -15.33
CA ILE A 275 -26.35 -20.56 -14.35
C ILE A 275 -25.05 -21.22 -14.77
N ALA A 276 -25.11 -22.46 -15.28
CA ALA A 276 -23.94 -23.16 -15.80
C ALA A 276 -23.30 -22.40 -16.97
N ASP A 277 -24.10 -21.92 -17.91
CA ASP A 277 -23.65 -21.14 -19.07
C ASP A 277 -23.02 -19.80 -18.63
N ARG A 278 -23.64 -19.13 -17.66
CA ARG A 278 -23.08 -17.92 -17.03
C ARG A 278 -21.73 -18.18 -16.37
N LEU A 279 -21.58 -19.32 -15.70
CA LEU A 279 -20.33 -19.70 -15.01
C LEU A 279 -19.21 -20.05 -16.00
N GLU A 280 -19.54 -20.65 -17.14
CA GLU A 280 -18.59 -21.09 -18.17
C GLU A 280 -17.89 -19.93 -18.89
N HIS A 281 -18.47 -18.73 -18.84
CA HIS A 281 -17.92 -17.53 -19.45
C HIS A 281 -17.12 -16.74 -18.38
N LEU A 282 -15.80 -16.73 -18.52
CA LEU A 282 -14.95 -15.74 -17.86
C LEU A 282 -15.07 -14.43 -18.66
N ASP A 283 -15.34 -13.30 -18.01
CA ASP A 283 -15.56 -11.99 -18.65
C ASP A 283 -14.35 -11.47 -19.49
N ASN A 284 -13.25 -12.23 -19.54
CA ASN A 284 -12.05 -11.97 -20.36
C ASN A 284 -12.05 -12.66 -21.74
N GLY A 285 -13.13 -13.34 -22.15
CA GLY A 285 -13.23 -13.94 -23.49
C GLY A 285 -12.49 -15.26 -23.68
N ASP A 286 -11.80 -15.78 -22.65
CA ASP A 286 -11.28 -17.14 -22.63
C ASP A 286 -12.31 -18.10 -22.03
N LEU A 287 -12.72 -19.08 -22.82
CA LEU A 287 -13.44 -20.26 -22.34
C LEU A 287 -12.56 -20.98 -21.31
N ILE A 288 -13.15 -21.40 -20.19
CA ILE A 288 -12.52 -22.27 -19.18
C ILE A 288 -12.02 -23.60 -19.81
N SER A 289 -12.43 -23.91 -21.04
CA SER A 289 -12.00 -25.08 -21.80
C SER A 289 -10.89 -24.75 -22.82
N ASN A 290 -9.63 -24.93 -22.41
CA ASN A 290 -8.56 -25.36 -23.32
C ASN A 290 -7.55 -26.30 -22.63
N SER A 291 -8.03 -27.20 -21.75
CA SER A 291 -7.26 -28.40 -21.40
C SER A 291 -7.62 -29.52 -22.39
N LYS A 292 -6.72 -29.74 -23.36
CA LYS A 292 -6.77 -30.91 -24.25
C LYS A 292 -6.70 -32.20 -23.43
N LYS A 293 -7.84 -32.75 -23.03
CA LYS A 293 -7.99 -34.20 -22.86
C LYS A 293 -8.15 -34.80 -24.24
N LYS A 294 -7.11 -35.50 -24.72
CA LYS A 294 -7.19 -36.39 -25.89
C LYS A 294 -8.39 -37.34 -25.71
N VAL A 295 -9.42 -37.18 -26.55
CA VAL A 295 -10.41 -38.22 -26.85
C VAL A 295 -10.58 -38.23 -28.38
N GLY A 296 -10.74 -39.44 -28.92
CA GLY A 296 -10.35 -39.83 -30.27
C GLY A 296 -11.08 -39.18 -31.46
N ASN A 297 -10.44 -39.36 -32.62
CA ASN A 297 -10.95 -39.23 -33.99
C ASN A 297 -12.48 -39.32 -34.12
N VAL A 298 -13.10 -38.32 -34.76
CA VAL A 298 -13.97 -38.53 -35.93
C VAL A 298 -13.95 -37.25 -36.79
N ASP A 299 -13.69 -37.43 -38.08
CA ASP A 299 -13.81 -36.44 -39.16
C ASP A 299 -15.23 -35.85 -39.23
N ASN A 300 -15.36 -34.52 -39.42
CA ASN A 300 -16.08 -33.99 -40.57
C ASN A 300 -16.05 -32.46 -40.68
N VAL A 301 -16.23 -32.06 -41.93
CA VAL A 301 -15.94 -30.80 -42.62
C VAL A 301 -17.19 -29.90 -42.69
N GLN A 302 -17.06 -28.64 -42.21
CA GLN A 302 -17.58 -27.37 -42.82
C GLN A 302 -19.12 -27.13 -42.96
N PRO A 303 -19.62 -25.95 -43.43
CA PRO A 303 -19.77 -24.70 -42.66
C PRO A 303 -21.12 -23.94 -42.89
N VAL A 304 -21.23 -22.73 -42.30
CA VAL A 304 -22.15 -21.61 -42.64
C VAL A 304 -23.67 -21.80 -42.41
N GLN A 305 -24.25 -20.95 -41.57
CA GLN A 305 -25.47 -20.21 -41.91
C GLN A 305 -25.62 -18.93 -41.09
N THR A 306 -25.44 -17.80 -41.78
CA THR A 306 -25.83 -16.44 -41.38
C THR A 306 -27.31 -16.20 -41.63
N PHE A 307 -28.05 -15.82 -40.59
CA PHE A 307 -29.28 -15.01 -40.58
C PHE A 307 -29.36 -14.44 -39.14
N SER A 308 -29.82 -13.24 -38.80
CA SER A 308 -30.49 -12.14 -39.48
C SER A 308 -30.43 -10.94 -38.52
N SER A 309 -30.44 -9.75 -39.09
CA SER A 309 -30.38 -8.43 -38.46
C SER A 309 -31.54 -8.10 -37.52
N GLN A 310 -31.23 -7.78 -36.25
CA GLN A 310 -31.94 -6.74 -35.50
C GLN A 310 -30.90 -5.88 -34.77
N HIS A 311 -30.84 -4.60 -35.14
CA HIS A 311 -30.06 -3.60 -34.43
C HIS A 311 -30.60 -3.41 -33.01
N LYS A 312 -30.12 -4.21 -32.06
CA LYS A 312 -29.90 -3.72 -30.70
C LYS A 312 -28.59 -2.95 -30.77
N VAL A 313 -28.64 -1.67 -30.41
CA VAL A 313 -27.46 -0.85 -30.16
C VAL A 313 -26.68 -1.57 -29.05
N ILE A 314 -25.72 -2.42 -29.44
CA ILE A 314 -24.69 -2.92 -28.56
C ILE A 314 -23.82 -1.71 -28.30
N SER A 315 -24.15 -0.97 -27.24
CA SER A 315 -23.16 -0.18 -26.54
C SER A 315 -21.97 -1.11 -26.33
N LYS A 316 -20.86 -0.84 -27.03
CA LYS A 316 -19.58 -1.50 -26.77
C LYS A 316 -19.42 -1.56 -25.25
N PRO A 317 -19.30 -2.74 -24.62
CA PRO A 317 -18.92 -2.78 -23.22
C PRO A 317 -17.54 -2.16 -23.20
N VAL A 318 -17.44 -0.99 -22.59
CA VAL A 318 -16.15 -0.42 -22.21
C VAL A 318 -15.63 -1.38 -21.15
N ILE A 319 -14.81 -2.34 -21.58
CA ILE A 319 -14.08 -3.23 -20.67
C ILE A 319 -13.17 -2.31 -19.87
N SER A 320 -13.52 -2.07 -18.62
CA SER A 320 -12.65 -1.38 -17.68
C SER A 320 -11.65 -2.40 -17.16
N LEU A 321 -10.50 -2.49 -17.83
CA LEU A 321 -9.33 -3.30 -17.45
C LEU A 321 -8.63 -2.73 -16.20
N THR A 322 -9.38 -2.47 -15.12
CA THR A 322 -8.81 -1.93 -13.88
C THR A 322 -8.99 -2.93 -12.75
N PRO A 323 -7.92 -3.36 -12.06
CA PRO A 323 -8.06 -4.20 -10.87
C PRO A 323 -8.99 -3.51 -9.86
N GLY A 324 -9.83 -4.30 -9.20
CA GLY A 324 -10.80 -3.81 -8.21
C GLY A 324 -10.20 -2.80 -7.24
N LEU A 325 -11.01 -1.84 -6.80
CA LEU A 325 -10.60 -0.86 -5.80
C LEU A 325 -10.26 -1.61 -4.49
N SER A 326 -9.13 -1.30 -3.87
CA SER A 326 -8.82 -1.69 -2.49
C SER A 326 -9.71 -0.90 -1.51
N TYR A 327 -9.93 -1.39 -0.29
CA TYR A 327 -10.71 -0.71 0.77
C TYR A 327 -10.49 0.81 0.85
N ASN A 328 -9.23 1.23 0.83
CA ASN A 328 -8.88 2.65 0.89
C ASN A 328 -9.31 3.39 -0.38
N GLU A 329 -9.14 2.79 -1.56
CA GLU A 329 -9.56 3.35 -2.84
C GLU A 329 -11.08 3.36 -3.00
N ALA A 330 -11.77 2.33 -2.50
CA ALA A 330 -13.22 2.19 -2.53
C ALA A 330 -13.90 3.21 -1.59
N SER A 331 -13.36 3.35 -0.38
CA SER A 331 -13.74 4.41 0.55
C SER A 331 -13.51 5.81 -0.03
N ALA A 332 -12.33 6.05 -0.61
CA ALA A 332 -12.02 7.31 -1.25
C ALA A 332 -12.94 7.59 -2.45
N PHE A 333 -13.31 6.56 -3.21
CA PHE A 333 -14.25 6.64 -4.33
C PHE A 333 -15.69 6.90 -3.86
N ALA A 334 -16.10 6.35 -2.72
CA ALA A 334 -17.38 6.67 -2.10
C ALA A 334 -17.44 8.13 -1.66
N LEU A 335 -16.38 8.64 -1.01
CA LEU A 335 -16.27 10.07 -0.66
C LEU A 335 -16.29 10.96 -1.92
N LEU A 336 -15.60 10.54 -2.99
CA LEU A 336 -15.58 11.22 -4.29
C LEU A 336 -17.00 11.38 -4.85
N LYS A 337 -17.79 10.31 -4.86
CA LYS A 337 -19.20 10.33 -5.28
C LYS A 337 -20.09 11.16 -4.36
N ASN A 338 -19.85 11.11 -3.05
CA ASN A 338 -20.65 11.83 -2.07
C ASN A 338 -20.56 13.35 -2.25
N VAL A 339 -19.38 13.86 -2.60
CA VAL A 339 -19.21 15.29 -2.91
C VAL A 339 -19.57 15.63 -4.36
N GLY A 340 -19.95 14.64 -5.17
CA GLY A 340 -20.33 14.80 -6.58
C GLY A 340 -19.15 15.10 -7.51
N LEU A 341 -17.93 14.75 -7.13
CA LEU A 341 -16.74 14.99 -7.96
C LEU A 341 -16.74 14.15 -9.24
N ASP A 342 -17.42 13.00 -9.24
CA ASP A 342 -17.65 12.15 -10.41
C ASP A 342 -18.48 12.86 -11.50
N LYS A 343 -19.30 13.82 -11.11
CA LYS A 343 -20.15 14.63 -12.00
C LYS A 343 -19.43 15.84 -12.58
N VAL A 344 -18.24 16.17 -12.09
CA VAL A 344 -17.43 17.25 -12.66
C VAL A 344 -16.93 16.80 -14.04
N GLU A 345 -17.24 17.58 -15.06
CA GLU A 345 -16.93 17.23 -16.45
C GLU A 345 -15.50 17.61 -16.85
N THR A 346 -15.01 18.74 -16.33
CA THR A 346 -13.71 19.34 -16.64
C THR A 346 -13.12 20.00 -15.39
N ASP A 347 -11.80 20.18 -15.37
CA ASP A 347 -11.07 20.94 -14.35
C ASP A 347 -11.28 20.45 -12.91
N ILE A 348 -11.17 19.12 -12.72
CA ILE A 348 -11.37 18.43 -11.44
C ILE A 348 -10.68 19.19 -10.29
N PHE A 349 -9.39 19.50 -10.42
CA PHE A 349 -8.58 20.09 -9.34
C PHE A 349 -8.99 21.50 -8.92
N ASN A 350 -9.69 22.22 -9.79
CA ASN A 350 -10.15 23.59 -9.54
C ASN A 350 -11.60 23.66 -9.03
N SER A 351 -12.26 22.50 -8.89
CA SER A 351 -13.67 22.44 -8.48
C SER A 351 -13.83 22.50 -6.96
N ASP A 352 -14.92 23.10 -6.49
CA ASP A 352 -15.32 23.08 -5.07
C ASP A 352 -15.51 21.64 -4.56
N GLN A 353 -15.94 20.74 -5.45
CA GLN A 353 -16.13 19.32 -5.16
C GLN A 353 -14.78 18.65 -4.83
N PHE A 354 -13.71 19.00 -5.56
CA PHE A 354 -12.40 18.46 -5.26
C PHE A 354 -11.86 18.98 -3.93
N GLN A 355 -12.06 20.25 -3.58
CA GLN A 355 -11.66 20.78 -2.28
C GLN A 355 -12.41 20.10 -1.12
N LYS A 356 -13.72 19.92 -1.25
CA LYS A 356 -14.53 19.16 -0.28
C LYS A 356 -14.08 17.70 -0.18
N TRP A 357 -13.71 17.08 -1.29
CA TRP A 357 -13.16 15.72 -1.29
C TRP A 357 -11.82 15.68 -0.55
N LEU A 358 -10.95 16.65 -0.80
CA LEU A 358 -9.63 16.75 -0.21
C LEU A 358 -9.75 16.86 1.32
N GLU A 359 -10.64 17.72 1.83
CA GLU A 359 -10.96 17.83 3.27
C GLU A 359 -11.43 16.49 3.87
N GLN A 360 -12.33 15.77 3.20
CA GLN A 360 -12.80 14.46 3.67
C GLN A 360 -11.67 13.42 3.68
N MET A 361 -10.79 13.46 2.67
CA MET A 361 -9.61 12.60 2.61
C MET A 361 -8.60 12.93 3.71
N GLU A 362 -8.48 14.19 4.14
CA GLU A 362 -7.63 14.57 5.26
C GLU A 362 -8.10 13.98 6.60
N ILE A 363 -9.42 13.93 6.79
CA ILE A 363 -10.03 13.34 7.98
C ILE A 363 -9.83 11.81 7.98
N MET A 364 -9.97 11.18 6.81
CA MET A 364 -9.89 9.73 6.69
C MET A 364 -8.47 9.17 6.79
N PHE A 365 -7.47 9.89 6.25
CA PHE A 365 -6.10 9.43 6.18
C PHE A 365 -5.15 10.35 6.94
N SER A 366 -4.64 9.86 8.07
CA SER A 366 -3.71 10.61 8.95
C SER A 366 -2.30 10.75 8.38
N ARG A 367 -1.92 9.93 7.38
CA ARG A 367 -0.62 9.98 6.70
C ARG A 367 -0.77 10.65 5.33
N PRO A 368 -0.19 11.85 5.11
CA PRO A 368 -0.37 12.60 3.87
C PRO A 368 0.13 11.85 2.62
N GLU A 369 1.20 11.08 2.73
CA GLU A 369 1.76 10.33 1.60
C GLU A 369 0.82 9.20 1.18
N LYS A 370 0.27 8.47 2.16
CA LYS A 370 -0.69 7.39 1.87
C LYS A 370 -2.00 7.94 1.32
N ARG A 371 -2.44 9.08 1.86
CA ARG A 371 -3.61 9.83 1.36
C ARG A 371 -3.44 10.19 -0.11
N ALA A 372 -2.30 10.79 -0.47
CA ALA A 372 -1.99 11.18 -1.83
C ALA A 372 -1.96 9.99 -2.80
N GLU A 373 -1.33 8.88 -2.40
CA GLU A 373 -1.32 7.63 -3.18
C GLU A 373 -2.74 7.13 -3.46
N VAL A 374 -3.59 7.06 -2.43
CA VAL A 374 -4.98 6.61 -2.56
C VAL A 374 -5.81 7.55 -3.43
N MET A 375 -5.67 8.87 -3.24
CA MET A 375 -6.37 9.86 -4.06
C MET A 375 -5.99 9.71 -5.55
N LEU A 376 -4.70 9.55 -5.82
CA LEU A 376 -4.18 9.39 -7.18
C LEU A 376 -4.76 8.15 -7.85
N THR A 377 -4.69 7.00 -7.18
CA THR A 377 -5.22 5.74 -7.72
C THR A 377 -6.74 5.79 -7.88
N THR A 378 -7.47 6.42 -6.95
CA THR A 378 -8.92 6.59 -7.05
C THR A 378 -9.30 7.45 -8.26
N LEU A 379 -8.63 8.58 -8.50
CA LEU A 379 -8.89 9.45 -9.67
C LEU A 379 -8.55 8.75 -10.99
N ALA A 380 -7.42 8.04 -11.03
CA ALA A 380 -7.02 7.28 -12.21
C ALA A 380 -8.02 6.16 -12.54
N LYS A 381 -8.58 5.49 -11.52
CA LYS A 381 -9.59 4.43 -11.70
C LYS A 381 -11.00 4.96 -11.96
N SER A 382 -11.34 6.16 -11.46
CA SER A 382 -12.69 6.72 -11.62
C SER A 382 -12.97 7.18 -13.04
N ASP A 383 -12.08 8.03 -13.57
CA ASP A 383 -12.16 8.54 -14.93
C ASP A 383 -10.77 9.06 -15.33
N ASN A 384 -9.91 8.15 -15.78
CA ASN A 384 -8.54 8.47 -16.16
C ASN A 384 -8.49 9.58 -17.22
N LYS A 385 -9.45 9.63 -18.14
CA LYS A 385 -9.47 10.62 -19.21
C LYS A 385 -9.69 12.02 -18.65
N LYS A 386 -10.68 12.20 -17.76
CA LYS A 386 -10.92 13.48 -17.08
C LYS A 386 -9.78 13.86 -16.14
N PHE A 387 -9.24 12.89 -15.40
CA PHE A 387 -8.10 13.09 -14.51
C PHE A 387 -6.89 13.63 -15.29
N VAL A 388 -6.48 12.94 -16.36
CA VAL A 388 -5.37 13.33 -17.24
C VAL A 388 -5.62 14.72 -17.85
N ALA A 389 -6.85 15.00 -18.29
CA ALA A 389 -7.20 16.28 -18.91
C ALA A 389 -7.24 17.47 -17.93
N SER A 390 -7.42 17.22 -16.63
CA SER A 390 -7.52 18.28 -15.61
C SER A 390 -6.14 18.72 -15.08
N ILE A 391 -5.09 17.92 -15.25
CA ILE A 391 -3.75 18.27 -14.74
C ILE A 391 -3.25 19.59 -15.35
N PRO A 392 -3.29 19.82 -16.68
CA PRO A 392 -2.73 21.03 -17.30
C PRO A 392 -3.43 22.33 -16.88
N THR A 393 -4.69 22.25 -16.44
CA THR A 393 -5.51 23.41 -16.06
C THR A 393 -5.47 23.68 -14.56
N THR A 394 -4.75 22.88 -13.77
CA THR A 394 -4.64 23.06 -12.33
C THR A 394 -4.11 24.45 -11.99
N LYS A 395 -4.84 25.17 -11.13
CA LYS A 395 -4.43 26.48 -10.66
C LYS A 395 -3.27 26.39 -9.66
N PHE A 396 -2.47 27.44 -9.68
CA PHE A 396 -1.45 27.74 -8.69
C PHE A 396 -1.90 28.96 -7.89
N GLU A 397 -2.28 28.76 -6.64
CA GLU A 397 -2.78 29.79 -5.72
C GLU A 397 -2.07 29.61 -4.36
N ASP A 398 -1.76 30.71 -3.66
CA ASP A 398 -1.07 30.69 -2.37
C ASP A 398 0.24 29.86 -2.36
N ASP A 399 1.06 30.07 -3.40
CA ASP A 399 2.34 29.40 -3.64
C ASP A 399 2.25 27.87 -3.76
N LYS A 400 1.06 27.33 -4.10
CA LYS A 400 0.81 25.88 -4.20
C LYS A 400 -0.12 25.53 -5.35
N LEU A 401 0.07 24.32 -5.88
CA LEU A 401 -0.91 23.71 -6.79
C LEU A 401 -2.18 23.35 -6.01
N ALA A 402 -3.35 23.48 -6.64
CA ALA A 402 -4.64 23.21 -6.01
C ALA A 402 -4.78 21.78 -5.44
N PHE A 403 -4.03 20.80 -5.96
CA PHE A 403 -3.97 19.44 -5.42
C PHE A 403 -2.90 19.21 -4.34
N GLY A 404 -2.04 20.19 -4.08
CA GLY A 404 -1.05 20.19 -3.00
C GLY A 404 0.23 19.37 -3.24
N ASP A 405 1.23 19.58 -2.38
CA ASP A 405 2.58 19.02 -2.53
C ASP A 405 2.63 17.49 -2.43
N HIS A 406 1.89 16.88 -1.51
CA HIS A 406 1.90 15.43 -1.35
C HIS A 406 1.31 14.71 -2.57
N PHE A 407 0.25 15.28 -3.17
CA PHE A 407 -0.33 14.75 -4.39
C PHE A 407 0.62 14.94 -5.58
N LYS A 408 1.25 16.12 -5.69
CA LYS A 408 2.31 16.40 -6.67
C LYS A 408 3.41 15.33 -6.62
N GLU A 409 3.96 15.07 -5.44
CA GLU A 409 5.03 14.08 -5.24
C GLU A 409 4.55 12.68 -5.62
N ALA A 410 3.37 12.27 -5.17
CA ALA A 410 2.79 10.96 -5.51
C ALA A 410 2.56 10.79 -7.02
N LEU A 411 2.07 11.84 -7.71
CA LEU A 411 1.87 11.83 -9.17
C LEU A 411 3.20 11.66 -9.92
N MET A 412 4.24 12.40 -9.53
CA MET A 412 5.56 12.29 -10.17
C MET A 412 6.17 10.89 -9.98
N ASP A 413 6.10 10.37 -8.76
CA ASP A 413 6.59 9.03 -8.42
C ASP A 413 5.83 7.94 -9.19
N PHE A 414 4.51 8.10 -9.31
CA PHE A 414 3.66 7.19 -10.06
C PHE A 414 4.06 7.18 -11.54
N ILE A 415 4.23 8.35 -12.16
CA ILE A 415 4.68 8.46 -13.56
C ILE A 415 6.05 7.82 -13.75
N ALA A 416 7.00 8.07 -12.84
CA ALA A 416 8.33 7.48 -12.90
C ALA A 416 8.23 5.95 -12.86
N LYS A 417 7.54 5.37 -11.87
CA LYS A 417 7.40 3.92 -11.69
C LYS A 417 6.73 3.23 -12.88
N GLY A 418 5.72 3.85 -13.49
CA GLY A 418 4.98 3.25 -14.60
C GLY A 418 5.67 3.28 -15.98
N ALA A 419 6.74 4.05 -16.16
CA ALA A 419 7.37 4.27 -17.47
C ALA A 419 7.90 2.99 -18.16
N ASP A 420 8.22 1.94 -17.40
CA ASP A 420 8.82 0.70 -17.91
C ASP A 420 7.84 -0.48 -17.96
N VAL A 421 6.57 -0.24 -17.66
CA VAL A 421 5.56 -1.30 -17.59
C VAL A 421 4.77 -1.34 -18.91
N GLU A 422 5.07 -2.35 -19.74
CA GLU A 422 4.65 -2.43 -21.14
C GLU A 422 3.12 -2.35 -21.34
N TYR A 423 2.34 -2.95 -20.44
CA TYR A 423 0.87 -3.03 -20.55
C TYR A 423 0.13 -1.74 -20.13
N VAL A 424 0.79 -0.77 -19.50
CA VAL A 424 0.18 0.50 -19.02
C VAL A 424 0.85 1.74 -19.61
N LYS A 425 1.83 1.54 -20.50
CA LYS A 425 2.70 2.56 -21.09
C LYS A 425 1.94 3.76 -21.65
N ASP A 426 0.80 3.55 -22.30
CA ASP A 426 0.00 4.63 -22.91
C ASP A 426 -0.67 5.55 -21.88
N SER A 427 -1.13 5.00 -20.75
CA SER A 427 -1.72 5.79 -19.66
C SER A 427 -0.66 6.66 -18.99
N TYR A 428 0.53 6.10 -18.74
CA TYR A 428 1.65 6.85 -18.16
C TYR A 428 2.22 7.89 -19.12
N LYS A 429 2.27 7.59 -20.42
CA LYS A 429 2.66 8.56 -21.45
C LYS A 429 1.69 9.75 -21.48
N SER A 430 0.40 9.49 -21.33
CA SER A 430 -0.63 10.54 -21.28
C SER A 430 -0.49 11.40 -20.02
N LEU A 431 -0.28 10.79 -18.85
CA LEU A 431 -0.01 11.53 -17.61
C LEU A 431 1.26 12.37 -17.68
N LYS A 432 2.35 11.79 -18.20
CA LYS A 432 3.61 12.51 -18.43
C LYS A 432 3.38 13.72 -19.33
N LYS A 433 2.64 13.55 -20.43
CA LYS A 433 2.31 14.64 -21.34
C LYS A 433 1.53 15.75 -20.61
N SER A 434 0.51 15.40 -19.83
CA SER A 434 -0.28 16.38 -19.09
C SER A 434 0.53 17.14 -18.03
N VAL A 435 1.45 16.48 -17.33
CA VAL A 435 2.35 17.17 -16.38
C VAL A 435 3.31 18.13 -17.10
N LEU A 436 3.82 17.74 -18.28
CA LEU A 436 4.64 18.64 -19.10
C LEU A 436 3.84 19.82 -19.64
N GLU A 437 2.58 19.63 -20.01
CA GLU A 437 1.67 20.71 -20.38
C GLU A 437 1.41 21.66 -19.20
N LEU A 438 1.19 21.14 -17.98
CA LEU A 438 1.11 21.96 -16.76
C LEU A 438 2.38 22.79 -16.53
N ILE A 439 3.56 22.16 -16.63
CA ILE A 439 4.86 22.85 -16.50
C ILE A 439 4.97 24.00 -17.51
N ASN A 440 4.67 23.74 -18.78
CA ASN A 440 4.75 24.75 -19.83
C ASN A 440 3.76 25.90 -19.62
N ASN A 441 2.53 25.60 -19.18
CA ASN A 441 1.52 26.60 -18.86
C ASN A 441 2.02 27.53 -17.75
N LEU A 442 2.57 26.95 -16.67
CA LEU A 442 3.15 27.71 -15.55
C LEU A 442 4.35 28.56 -16.01
N LYS A 443 5.27 27.98 -16.80
CA LYS A 443 6.43 28.69 -17.37
C LYS A 443 6.04 29.88 -18.25
N SER A 444 4.93 29.78 -18.97
CA SER A 444 4.43 30.82 -19.88
C SER A 444 3.61 31.92 -19.20
N GLY A 445 3.23 31.75 -17.93
CA GLY A 445 2.35 32.65 -17.19
C GLY A 445 3.03 33.43 -16.07
N GLU A 446 2.21 33.97 -15.17
CA GLU A 446 2.65 34.75 -13.99
C GLU A 446 3.46 33.91 -12.98
N HIS A 447 3.40 32.58 -13.09
CA HIS A 447 4.05 31.63 -12.19
C HIS A 447 5.28 30.96 -12.82
N SER A 448 5.98 31.70 -13.69
CA SER A 448 7.08 31.18 -14.50
C SER A 448 8.18 30.49 -13.67
N SER A 449 8.58 31.11 -12.55
CA SER A 449 9.56 30.54 -11.62
C SER A 449 9.11 29.20 -11.02
N PHE A 450 7.84 29.08 -10.64
CA PHE A 450 7.31 27.81 -10.14
C PHE A 450 7.27 26.74 -11.24
N GLY A 451 6.94 27.11 -12.47
CA GLY A 451 7.02 26.21 -13.62
C GLY A 451 8.43 25.66 -13.85
N GLU A 452 9.46 26.50 -13.73
CA GLU A 452 10.87 26.07 -13.80
C GLU A 452 11.23 25.12 -12.64
N ILE A 453 10.80 25.41 -11.41
CA ILE A 453 11.04 24.56 -10.23
C ILE A 453 10.38 23.19 -10.42
N LEU A 454 9.13 23.17 -10.90
CA LEU A 454 8.35 21.96 -11.14
C LEU A 454 8.99 21.07 -12.23
N GLU A 455 9.56 21.68 -13.27
CA GLU A 455 10.33 20.97 -14.30
C GLU A 455 11.52 20.23 -13.70
N GLY A 456 12.27 20.90 -12.81
CA GLY A 456 13.39 20.29 -12.09
C GLY A 456 12.96 19.10 -11.26
N GLU A 457 11.95 19.29 -10.40
CA GLU A 457 11.42 18.21 -9.57
C GLU A 457 10.99 16.99 -10.40
N PHE A 458 10.36 17.23 -11.56
CA PHE A 458 9.94 16.19 -12.47
C PHE A 458 11.13 15.45 -13.08
N LEU A 459 12.13 16.16 -13.61
CA LEU A 459 13.36 15.57 -14.18
C LEU A 459 14.10 14.70 -13.17
N PHE A 460 14.35 15.22 -11.96
CA PHE A 460 15.02 14.47 -10.90
C PHE A 460 14.27 13.20 -10.53
N THR A 461 12.94 13.25 -10.46
CA THR A 461 12.12 12.06 -10.12
C THR A 461 12.19 10.99 -11.21
N GLN A 462 12.12 11.39 -12.48
CA GLN A 462 12.19 10.46 -13.62
C GLN A 462 13.56 9.76 -13.69
N LEU A 463 14.64 10.50 -13.50
CA LEU A 463 16.01 9.97 -13.62
C LEU A 463 16.43 9.14 -12.39
N SER A 464 15.92 9.46 -11.20
CA SER A 464 16.21 8.71 -9.96
C SER A 464 15.78 7.24 -10.00
N LYS A 465 14.89 6.85 -10.92
CA LYS A 465 14.45 5.46 -11.05
C LYS A 465 15.51 4.56 -11.69
N ASN A 466 16.27 5.11 -12.64
CA ASN A 466 17.15 4.34 -13.53
C ASN A 466 18.63 4.49 -13.17
N MET A 467 18.95 5.36 -12.21
CA MET A 467 20.31 5.66 -11.80
C MET A 467 20.55 5.25 -10.34
N GLU A 468 21.75 4.71 -10.04
CA GLU A 468 22.10 4.20 -8.72
C GLU A 468 22.32 5.32 -7.67
N GLY A 469 22.43 6.59 -8.09
CA GLY A 469 22.43 7.73 -7.18
C GLY A 469 22.18 9.09 -7.84
N LEU A 470 21.85 10.10 -7.01
CA LEU A 470 21.61 11.48 -7.46
C LEU A 470 22.79 12.10 -8.24
N PHE A 471 24.01 11.60 -8.05
CA PHE A 471 25.19 12.11 -8.72
C PHE A 471 25.15 11.84 -10.23
N ASP A 472 24.67 10.68 -10.63
CA ASP A 472 24.59 10.30 -12.03
C ASP A 472 23.47 11.09 -12.74
N ILE A 473 22.46 11.57 -11.99
CA ILE A 473 21.40 12.44 -12.50
C ILE A 473 21.95 13.80 -12.95
N LEU A 474 23.01 14.31 -12.29
CA LEU A 474 23.65 15.58 -12.67
C LEU A 474 24.47 15.47 -13.97
N ASP A 475 24.84 14.24 -14.36
CA ASP A 475 25.49 13.96 -15.64
C ASP A 475 24.48 14.02 -16.81
N ASP A 476 23.16 14.03 -16.54
CA ASP A 476 22.12 14.14 -17.57
C ASP A 476 22.05 15.55 -18.17
N LEU A 477 22.17 15.64 -19.50
CA LEU A 477 22.15 16.90 -20.24
C LEU A 477 20.87 17.72 -20.02
N SER A 478 19.73 17.08 -19.77
CA SER A 478 18.45 17.76 -19.50
C SER A 478 18.47 18.46 -18.15
N VAL A 479 19.08 17.83 -17.15
CA VAL A 479 19.27 18.40 -15.81
C VAL A 479 20.26 19.56 -15.85
N GLN A 480 21.34 19.43 -16.61
CA GLN A 480 22.30 20.52 -16.82
C GLN A 480 21.65 21.72 -17.50
N LYS A 481 20.90 21.48 -18.59
CA LYS A 481 20.17 22.54 -19.31
C LYS A 481 19.15 23.23 -18.41
N TRP A 482 18.39 22.46 -17.65
CA TRP A 482 17.44 23.00 -16.69
C TRP A 482 18.14 23.89 -15.64
N TYR A 483 19.21 23.40 -15.01
CA TYR A 483 19.94 24.16 -13.99
C TYR A 483 20.52 25.48 -14.53
N PHE A 484 21.07 25.46 -15.75
CA PHE A 484 21.59 26.66 -16.40
C PHE A 484 20.51 27.61 -16.92
N SER A 485 19.31 27.10 -17.19
CA SER A 485 18.19 27.94 -17.62
C SER A 485 17.62 28.80 -16.50
N MET A 486 17.87 28.44 -15.24
CA MET A 486 17.42 29.23 -14.09
C MET A 486 18.23 30.52 -13.93
N GLU A 487 17.51 31.65 -13.87
CA GLU A 487 18.09 32.94 -13.49
C GLU A 487 18.78 32.83 -12.12
N THR A 488 19.84 33.61 -11.88
CA THR A 488 20.60 33.61 -10.63
C THR A 488 19.72 33.80 -9.38
N LYS A 489 18.61 34.53 -9.50
CA LYS A 489 17.63 34.74 -8.44
C LYS A 489 16.79 33.49 -8.11
N ASN A 490 16.52 32.65 -9.11
CA ASN A 490 15.78 31.38 -8.99
C ASN A 490 16.69 30.18 -8.67
N ARG A 491 18.02 30.39 -8.67
CA ARG A 491 19.00 29.34 -8.40
C ARG A 491 18.91 28.84 -6.96
N LYS A 492 18.45 29.66 -6.01
CA LYS A 492 18.21 29.26 -4.62
C LYS A 492 17.17 28.14 -4.55
N GLU A 493 16.09 28.27 -5.31
CA GLU A 493 14.97 27.35 -5.37
C GLU A 493 15.37 26.03 -6.07
N ALA A 494 16.21 26.10 -7.12
CA ALA A 494 16.83 24.91 -7.70
C ALA A 494 17.68 24.14 -6.67
N LEU A 495 18.47 24.85 -5.86
CA LEU A 495 19.29 24.25 -4.81
C LEU A 495 18.42 23.68 -3.67
N GLU A 496 17.26 24.26 -3.39
CA GLU A 496 16.26 23.71 -2.47
C GLU A 496 15.67 22.39 -2.95
N VAL A 497 15.30 22.32 -4.23
CA VAL A 497 14.86 21.07 -4.87
C VAL A 497 15.96 20.02 -4.75
N LEU A 498 17.20 20.38 -5.09
CA LEU A 498 18.34 19.49 -5.01
C LEU A 498 18.59 19.00 -3.56
N ASP A 499 18.57 19.89 -2.58
CA ASP A 499 18.74 19.53 -1.17
C ASP A 499 17.64 18.59 -0.67
N ARG A 500 16.38 18.87 -1.02
CA ARG A 500 15.25 17.99 -0.68
C ARG A 500 15.46 16.60 -1.26
N ARG A 501 15.86 16.49 -2.53
CA ARG A 501 16.09 15.21 -3.20
C ARG A 501 17.28 14.44 -2.60
N LEU A 502 18.38 15.13 -2.27
CA LEU A 502 19.51 14.54 -1.55
C LEU A 502 19.08 13.95 -0.20
N LYS A 503 18.27 14.68 0.57
CA LYS A 503 17.74 14.22 1.85
C LYS A 503 16.85 12.98 1.70
N LEU A 504 15.97 12.96 0.71
CA LEU A 504 15.11 11.80 0.42
C LEU A 504 15.92 10.54 0.08
N GLN A 505 17.05 10.69 -0.62
CA GLN A 505 17.99 9.61 -0.91
C GLN A 505 18.98 9.30 0.21
N LYS A 506 18.84 9.93 1.39
CA LYS A 506 19.76 9.81 2.54
C LYS A 506 21.21 10.16 2.21
N ILE A 507 21.43 11.04 1.24
CA ILE A 507 22.75 11.55 0.88
C ILE A 507 23.10 12.71 1.82
N ASN A 508 24.12 12.50 2.65
CA ASN A 508 24.56 13.46 3.67
C ASN A 508 25.71 14.36 3.16
N SER A 509 26.05 15.40 3.94
CA SER A 509 27.11 16.35 3.59
C SER A 509 28.49 15.70 3.41
N LYS A 510 28.77 14.59 4.10
CA LYS A 510 30.01 13.84 3.93
C LYS A 510 30.12 13.29 2.51
N ARG A 511 29.06 12.64 2.03
CA ARG A 511 28.99 12.07 0.69
C ARG A 511 29.02 13.14 -0.41
N ILE A 512 28.45 14.32 -0.15
CA ILE A 512 28.60 15.50 -1.03
C ILE A 512 30.07 15.92 -1.11
N GLY A 513 30.77 16.00 0.03
CA GLY A 513 32.20 16.34 0.08
C GLY A 513 33.09 15.30 -0.61
N GLU A 514 32.78 14.01 -0.46
CA GLU A 514 33.46 12.91 -1.16
C GLU A 514 33.34 13.07 -2.69
N VAL A 515 32.15 13.46 -3.19
CA VAL A 515 31.93 13.69 -4.62
C VAL A 515 32.65 14.92 -5.16
N ILE A 516 32.69 16.03 -4.40
CA ILE A 516 33.49 17.21 -4.78
C ILE A 516 34.98 16.84 -4.90
N GLY A 517 35.46 15.94 -4.04
CA GLY A 517 36.86 15.47 -4.05
C GLY A 517 37.21 14.43 -5.11
N GLN A 518 36.24 13.75 -5.73
CA GLN A 518 36.46 12.59 -6.62
C GLN A 518 36.66 12.92 -8.11
N ASP A 519 37.15 14.11 -8.43
CA ASP A 519 37.45 14.54 -9.80
C ASP A 519 36.31 14.35 -10.84
N ARG A 520 35.05 14.46 -10.37
CA ARG A 520 33.85 14.56 -11.22
C ARG A 520 33.92 15.81 -12.11
N ASP A 521 33.04 15.85 -13.12
CA ASP A 521 32.97 16.95 -14.08
C ASP A 521 32.75 18.32 -13.39
N ASN A 522 33.14 19.38 -14.08
CA ASN A 522 33.10 20.73 -13.54
C ASN A 522 31.67 21.21 -13.22
N PHE A 523 30.65 20.72 -13.92
CA PHE A 523 29.27 21.10 -13.65
C PHE A 523 28.83 20.55 -12.30
N THR A 524 29.00 19.25 -12.08
CA THR A 524 28.64 18.59 -10.81
C THR A 524 29.34 19.25 -9.62
N LYS A 525 30.65 19.52 -9.74
CA LYS A 525 31.42 20.25 -8.71
C LYS A 525 30.82 21.64 -8.43
N ASN A 526 30.48 22.41 -9.46
CA ASN A 526 29.92 23.75 -9.30
C ASN A 526 28.54 23.72 -8.62
N VAL A 527 27.64 22.83 -9.03
CA VAL A 527 26.32 22.67 -8.42
C VAL A 527 26.43 22.32 -6.93
N PHE A 528 27.34 21.41 -6.56
CA PHE A 528 27.53 21.07 -5.15
C PHE A 528 28.23 22.16 -4.34
N ASN A 529 29.13 22.93 -4.94
CA ASN A 529 29.69 24.11 -4.28
C ASN A 529 28.59 25.14 -4.00
N ASP A 530 27.73 25.43 -4.99
CA ASP A 530 26.56 26.30 -4.84
C ASP A 530 25.64 25.78 -3.72
N LEU A 531 25.41 24.47 -3.66
CA LEU A 531 24.60 23.84 -2.62
C LEU A 531 25.22 23.97 -1.21
N VAL A 532 26.54 23.79 -1.08
CA VAL A 532 27.24 23.95 0.20
C VAL A 532 27.14 25.40 0.68
N VAL A 533 27.29 26.36 -0.22
CA VAL A 533 27.09 27.78 0.08
C VAL A 533 25.65 28.00 0.53
N TYR A 534 24.66 27.57 -0.24
CA TYR A 534 23.24 27.65 0.11
C TYR A 534 22.94 27.09 1.51
N LYS A 535 23.46 25.90 1.83
CA LYS A 535 23.26 25.25 3.14
C LYS A 535 23.86 26.04 4.30
N ARG A 536 25.02 26.67 4.09
CA ARG A 536 25.63 27.54 5.11
C ARG A 536 24.76 28.77 5.34
N TRP A 537 24.37 29.45 4.27
CA TRP A 537 23.52 30.65 4.37
C TRP A 537 22.17 30.38 5.05
N SER A 538 21.50 29.29 4.68
CA SER A 538 20.22 28.90 5.29
C SER A 538 20.33 28.44 6.76
N GLN A 539 21.52 28.04 7.22
CA GLN A 539 21.79 27.80 8.64
C GLN A 539 22.01 29.09 9.44
N PHE A 540 22.57 30.14 8.82
CA PHE A 540 22.76 31.44 9.47
C PHE A 540 21.47 32.25 9.58
N ASP A 541 20.57 32.18 8.59
CA ASP A 541 19.29 32.91 8.58
C ASP A 541 18.32 32.47 9.69
N MET A 542 18.47 31.24 10.21
CA MET A 542 17.67 30.69 11.31
C MET A 542 18.17 31.11 12.72
N SER A 543 19.25 31.87 12.80
CA SER A 543 19.83 32.34 14.07
C SER A 543 19.45 33.78 14.46
N GLN A 544 18.63 34.46 13.63
CA GLN A 544 18.14 35.84 13.89
C GLN A 544 16.60 35.96 14.00
N LEU A 545 15.88 34.84 14.12
CA LEU A 545 14.49 34.76 14.58
C LEU A 545 14.44 33.94 15.88
#